data_AF-A0A2P2M2Y0-F1
#
_entry.id   AF-A0A2P2M2Y0-F1
#
_cell.length_a   1.000
_cell.length_b   1.000
_cell.length_c   1.000
_cell.angle_alpha   90.00
_cell.angle_beta   90.00
_cell.angle_gamma   90.00
#
_symmetry.space_group_name_H-M   'P 1'
#
loop_
_entity.id
_entity.type
_entity.pdbx_description
1 polymer ?
#
loop_
_entity_poly.entity_id
_entity_poly.type
_entity_poly.pdbx_seq_one_letter_code
_entity_poly.pdbx_strand_id
1 'polypeptide(L)'
;MTVREALNSSLDEEMSADPKVCLMGEEVGEYQGAYKISKGLLEKYGPDRVLDTPITEAGFTGIAVGAAYHGLKPVVEFMTINFSLQAIDHIINSAAKTYYMSAGQISVPIVFRGPNGAAAGVGAQHSQVWQHRFSVFVIHIYPVHLLFLLISLCYSLLRSCSFILVACYMPLFLF
;
A
#
# COMPACT_ATOMS: atom_id res chain seq x y z
N MET A 1 19.66 -3.82 -9.57
CA MET A 1 18.45 -3.34 -8.88
C MET A 1 18.03 -4.34 -7.84
N THR A 2 18.03 -3.91 -6.58
CA THR A 2 17.39 -4.63 -5.48
C THR A 2 15.87 -4.49 -5.55
N VAL A 3 15.11 -5.32 -4.82
CA VAL A 3 13.64 -5.21 -4.75
C VAL A 3 13.21 -3.82 -4.23
N ARG A 4 13.96 -3.29 -3.25
CA ARG A 4 13.77 -1.95 -2.70
C ARG A 4 13.91 -0.87 -3.78
N GLU A 5 14.99 -0.92 -4.56
CA GLU A 5 15.25 0.04 -5.63
C GLU A 5 14.19 -0.02 -6.73
N ALA A 6 13.72 -1.23 -7.06
CA ALA A 6 12.63 -1.40 -8.02
C ALA A 6 11.32 -0.78 -7.54
N LEU A 7 10.95 -0.99 -6.27
CA LEU A 7 9.76 -0.41 -5.67
C LEU A 7 9.85 1.12 -5.54
N ASN A 8 11.03 1.65 -5.23
CA ASN A 8 11.27 3.09 -5.18
C ASN A 8 11.14 3.71 -6.59
N SER A 9 11.81 3.14 -7.59
CA SER A 9 11.72 3.60 -8.99
C SER A 9 10.28 3.57 -9.50
N SER A 10 9.54 2.51 -9.18
CA SER A 10 8.15 2.40 -9.62
C SER A 10 7.22 3.44 -8.96
N LEU A 11 7.45 3.75 -7.67
CA LEU A 11 6.73 4.86 -7.04
C LEU A 11 7.08 6.21 -7.67
N ASP A 12 8.37 6.43 -7.92
CA ASP A 12 8.87 7.66 -8.50
C ASP A 12 8.30 7.90 -9.91
N GLU A 13 8.19 6.84 -10.72
CA GLU A 13 7.58 6.91 -12.05
C GLU A 13 6.10 7.27 -11.99
N GLU A 14 5.32 6.62 -11.11
CA GLU A 14 3.89 6.91 -10.99
C GLU A 14 3.60 8.27 -10.37
N MET A 15 4.37 8.67 -9.34
CA MET A 15 4.23 9.98 -8.72
C MET A 15 4.63 11.11 -9.68
N SER A 16 5.57 10.85 -10.59
CA SER A 16 5.90 11.77 -11.70
C SER A 16 4.80 11.81 -12.77
N ALA A 17 4.20 10.66 -13.08
CA ALA A 17 3.22 10.55 -14.16
C ALA A 17 1.85 11.13 -13.78
N ASP A 18 1.42 10.97 -12.53
CA ASP A 18 0.11 11.42 -12.06
C ASP A 18 0.23 12.26 -10.77
N PRO A 19 -0.15 13.56 -10.81
CA PRO A 19 -0.10 14.43 -9.63
C PRO A 19 -1.07 14.01 -8.52
N LYS A 20 -2.04 13.13 -8.81
CA LYS A 20 -3.02 12.62 -7.83
C LYS A 20 -2.48 11.49 -6.96
N VAL A 21 -1.31 10.93 -7.28
CA VAL A 21 -0.72 9.81 -6.54
C VAL A 21 0.00 10.32 -5.30
N CYS A 22 -0.53 10.10 -4.11
CA CYS A 22 0.14 10.47 -2.86
C CYS A 22 0.59 9.23 -2.08
N LEU A 23 1.70 9.33 -1.36
CA LEU A 23 2.18 8.31 -0.44
C LEU A 23 1.79 8.72 0.98
N MET A 24 1.15 7.81 1.71
CA MET A 24 0.74 8.02 3.10
C MET A 24 1.14 6.81 3.93
N GLY A 25 1.63 7.02 5.14
CA GLY A 25 1.94 5.93 6.05
C GLY A 25 2.79 6.38 7.22
N GLU A 26 3.14 5.40 8.04
CA GLU A 26 4.01 5.63 9.18
C GLU A 26 5.45 5.77 8.70
N GLU A 27 6.08 6.90 9.04
CA GLU A 27 7.51 7.14 8.83
C GLU A 27 7.94 7.09 7.35
N VAL A 28 7.03 7.34 6.41
CA VAL A 28 7.28 7.30 4.96
C VAL A 28 8.01 8.55 4.44
N GLY A 29 7.89 9.68 5.13
CA GLY A 29 8.47 10.96 4.76
C GLY A 29 9.89 11.13 5.31
N GLU A 30 10.00 11.73 6.49
CA GLU A 30 11.29 12.14 7.08
C GLU A 30 12.22 10.94 7.34
N TYR A 31 11.65 9.82 7.79
CA TYR A 31 12.41 8.59 8.01
C TYR A 31 12.62 7.78 6.72
N GLN A 32 12.06 8.22 5.59
CA GLN A 32 12.23 7.59 4.27
C GLN A 32 11.74 6.13 4.21
N GLY A 33 10.81 5.76 5.09
CA GLY A 33 10.25 4.42 5.23
C GLY A 33 11.15 3.48 6.04
N ALA A 34 10.54 2.58 6.81
CA ALA A 34 11.23 1.60 7.64
C ALA A 34 12.25 0.74 6.86
N TYR A 35 11.91 0.43 5.60
CA TYR A 35 12.74 -0.34 4.68
C TYR A 35 13.40 0.52 3.60
N LYS A 36 13.45 1.85 3.75
CA LYS A 36 14.06 2.79 2.79
C LYS A 36 13.51 2.72 1.37
N ILE A 37 12.22 2.36 1.22
CA ILE A 37 11.55 2.28 -0.09
C ILE A 37 11.09 3.67 -0.56
N SER A 38 10.80 4.61 0.34
CA SER A 38 10.37 5.97 0.00
C SER A 38 11.51 7.01 0.03
N LYS A 39 12.75 6.54 0.02
CA LYS A 39 13.95 7.39 0.00
C LYS A 39 13.91 8.40 -1.15
N GLY A 40 14.13 9.68 -0.80
CA GLY A 40 14.20 10.80 -1.74
C GLY A 40 12.84 11.28 -2.28
N LEU A 41 11.73 10.61 -1.97
CA LEU A 41 10.41 11.00 -2.51
C LEU A 41 9.88 12.28 -1.84
N LEU A 42 10.11 12.46 -0.53
CA LEU A 42 9.69 13.68 0.16
C LEU A 42 10.42 14.91 -0.39
N GLU A 43 11.74 14.82 -0.61
CA GLU A 43 12.55 15.89 -1.18
C GLU A 43 12.10 16.26 -2.60
N LYS A 44 11.66 15.26 -3.39
CA LYS A 44 11.27 15.44 -4.78
C LYS A 44 9.83 15.97 -4.96
N TYR A 45 8.87 15.46 -4.19
CA TYR A 45 7.43 15.76 -4.35
C TYR A 45 6.85 16.65 -3.27
N GLY A 46 7.57 16.88 -2.18
CA GLY A 46 7.15 17.72 -1.08
C GLY A 46 6.15 17.06 -0.13
N PRO A 47 5.84 17.75 0.98
CA PRO A 47 4.99 17.23 2.05
C PRO A 47 3.52 17.07 1.65
N ASP A 48 3.06 17.71 0.57
CA ASP A 48 1.68 17.56 0.07
C ASP A 48 1.43 16.20 -0.60
N ARG A 49 2.50 15.50 -0.98
CA ARG A 49 2.45 14.24 -1.74
C ARG A 49 3.04 13.06 -1.00
N VAL A 50 3.92 13.30 -0.02
CA VAL A 50 4.47 12.27 0.88
C VAL A 50 4.13 12.69 2.31
N LEU A 51 3.13 12.02 2.89
CA LEU A 51 2.54 12.38 4.17
C LEU A 51 2.91 11.36 5.24
N ASP A 52 3.63 11.81 6.25
CA ASP A 52 3.79 11.07 7.50
C ASP A 52 2.49 11.12 8.30
N THR A 53 2.02 9.95 8.73
CA THR A 53 0.77 9.81 9.47
C THR A 53 1.03 9.42 10.92
N PRO A 54 0.11 9.75 11.85
CA PRO A 54 0.16 9.21 13.21
C PRO A 54 0.10 7.68 13.20
N ILE A 55 0.63 7.04 14.25
CA ILE A 55 0.64 5.58 14.45
C ILE A 55 -0.78 5.09 14.76
N THR A 56 -1.62 5.05 13.72
CA THR A 56 -2.98 4.56 13.75
C THR A 56 -3.39 4.10 12.36
N GLU A 57 -3.29 2.79 12.13
CA GLU A 57 -3.55 2.17 10.85
C GLU A 57 -4.99 2.40 10.39
N ALA A 58 -5.94 2.33 11.32
CA ALA A 58 -7.33 2.68 11.05
C ALA A 58 -7.48 4.15 10.63
N GLY A 59 -6.80 5.07 11.31
CA GLY A 59 -6.91 6.51 11.05
C GLY A 59 -6.44 6.88 9.64
N PHE A 60 -5.18 6.56 9.29
CA PHE A 60 -4.66 6.93 7.98
C PHE A 60 -5.31 6.15 6.84
N THR A 61 -5.71 4.89 7.08
CA THR A 61 -6.45 4.11 6.07
C THR A 61 -7.82 4.74 5.82
N GLY A 62 -8.53 5.19 6.86
CA GLY A 62 -9.80 5.90 6.71
C GLY A 62 -9.66 7.20 5.91
N ILE A 63 -8.61 7.99 6.20
CA ILE A 63 -8.29 9.21 5.45
C ILE A 63 -7.98 8.88 3.99
N ALA A 64 -7.16 7.86 3.72
CA ALA A 64 -6.83 7.43 2.36
C ALA A 64 -8.07 6.99 1.58
N VAL A 65 -9.00 6.27 2.24
CA VAL A 65 -10.28 5.90 1.60
C VAL A 65 -11.12 7.12 1.26
N GLY A 66 -11.25 8.08 2.16
CA GLY A 66 -11.93 9.35 1.88
C GLY A 66 -11.26 10.14 0.75
N ALA A 67 -9.94 10.21 0.75
CA ALA A 67 -9.16 10.86 -0.32
C ALA A 67 -9.41 10.21 -1.68
N ALA A 68 -9.51 8.88 -1.72
CA ALA A 68 -9.81 8.14 -2.94
C ALA A 68 -11.23 8.40 -3.46
N TYR A 69 -12.21 8.57 -2.58
CA TYR A 69 -13.58 8.94 -2.99
C TYR A 69 -13.62 10.32 -3.67
N HIS A 70 -12.73 11.22 -3.27
CA HIS A 70 -12.56 12.53 -3.89
C HIS A 70 -11.61 12.54 -5.10
N GLY A 71 -11.17 11.36 -5.56
CA GLY A 71 -10.43 11.19 -6.81
C GLY A 71 -8.91 11.28 -6.69
N LEU A 72 -8.35 11.26 -5.48
CA LEU A 72 -6.91 11.02 -5.27
C LEU A 72 -6.59 9.54 -5.44
N LYS A 73 -5.30 9.23 -5.63
CA LYS A 73 -4.79 7.85 -5.77
C LYS A 73 -3.78 7.54 -4.67
N PRO A 74 -4.21 7.32 -3.42
CA PRO A 74 -3.30 7.13 -2.32
C PRO A 74 -2.64 5.75 -2.39
N VAL A 75 -1.33 5.74 -2.14
CA VAL A 75 -0.52 4.58 -1.82
C VAL A 75 -0.31 4.59 -0.31
N VAL A 76 -0.90 3.61 0.37
CA VAL A 76 -0.87 3.46 1.82
C VAL A 76 0.21 2.45 2.19
N GLU A 77 1.21 2.87 2.94
CA GLU A 77 2.27 2.01 3.47
C GLU A 77 2.02 1.70 4.95
N PHE A 78 1.88 0.41 5.26
CA PHE A 78 1.94 -0.12 6.62
C PHE A 78 3.39 -0.49 6.94
N MET A 79 3.84 -0.20 8.18
CA MET A 79 5.17 -0.62 8.66
C MET A 79 5.37 -2.14 8.52
N THR A 80 4.32 -2.92 8.80
CA THR A 80 4.20 -4.32 8.41
C THR A 80 2.77 -4.61 8.00
N ILE A 81 2.57 -5.53 7.05
CA ILE A 81 1.22 -5.90 6.62
C ILE A 81 0.40 -6.49 7.78
N ASN A 82 1.02 -6.96 8.86
CA ASN A 82 0.31 -7.50 10.02
C ASN A 82 -0.60 -6.46 10.69
N PHE A 83 -0.20 -5.18 10.65
CA PHE A 83 -0.96 -4.08 11.24
C PHE A 83 -2.12 -3.62 10.36
N SER A 84 -2.19 -4.06 9.10
CA SER A 84 -3.39 -3.85 8.28
C SER A 84 -4.65 -4.46 8.90
N LEU A 85 -4.52 -5.41 9.84
CA LEU A 85 -5.63 -5.94 10.63
C LEU A 85 -6.30 -4.88 11.49
N GLN A 86 -5.56 -3.87 11.98
CA GLN A 86 -6.15 -2.74 12.72
C GLN A 86 -7.00 -1.85 11.81
N ALA A 87 -6.69 -1.81 10.52
CA ALA A 87 -7.39 -1.03 9.51
C ALA A 87 -8.41 -1.85 8.68
N ILE A 88 -8.67 -3.10 9.06
CA ILE A 88 -9.39 -4.06 8.22
C ILE A 88 -10.80 -3.60 7.84
N ASP A 89 -11.47 -2.87 8.74
CA ASP A 89 -12.81 -2.33 8.48
C ASP A 89 -12.81 -1.35 7.31
N HIS A 90 -11.85 -0.43 7.26
CA HIS A 90 -11.70 0.50 6.14
C HIS A 90 -11.29 -0.21 4.85
N ILE A 91 -10.42 -1.22 4.91
CA ILE A 91 -10.00 -1.99 3.72
C ILE A 91 -11.20 -2.76 3.13
N ILE A 92 -11.95 -3.46 3.98
CA ILE A 92 -13.01 -4.38 3.57
C ILE A 92 -14.35 -3.68 3.37
N ASN A 93 -14.84 -2.97 4.38
CA ASN A 93 -16.19 -2.43 4.36
C ASN A 93 -16.27 -1.11 3.60
N SER A 94 -15.21 -0.29 3.65
CA SER A 94 -15.19 0.98 2.95
C SER A 94 -14.60 0.81 1.54
N ALA A 95 -13.31 0.47 1.42
CA ALA A 95 -12.60 0.56 0.15
C ALA A 95 -13.08 -0.50 -0.87
N ALA A 96 -13.15 -1.77 -0.46
CA ALA A 96 -13.47 -2.87 -1.36
C ALA A 96 -14.93 -2.90 -1.84
N LYS A 97 -15.89 -2.52 -0.99
CA LYS A 97 -17.33 -2.63 -1.30
C LYS A 97 -17.91 -1.41 -1.98
N THR A 98 -17.31 -0.23 -1.82
CA THR A 98 -17.91 1.03 -2.26
C THR A 98 -18.18 1.08 -3.76
N TYR A 99 -17.31 0.52 -4.60
CA TYR A 99 -17.56 0.48 -6.05
C TYR A 99 -18.84 -0.30 -6.39
N TYR A 100 -19.06 -1.44 -5.73
CA TYR A 100 -20.27 -2.24 -5.91
C TYR A 100 -21.49 -1.56 -5.28
N MET A 101 -21.38 -1.06 -4.05
CA MET A 101 -22.48 -0.41 -3.32
C MET A 101 -22.95 0.89 -3.97
N SER A 102 -22.07 1.59 -4.67
CA SER A 102 -22.39 2.80 -5.43
C SER A 102 -22.83 2.52 -6.87
N ALA A 103 -23.06 1.25 -7.23
CA ALA A 103 -23.39 0.84 -8.60
C ALA A 103 -22.40 1.37 -9.66
N GLY A 104 -21.12 1.41 -9.32
CA GLY A 104 -20.03 1.90 -10.17
C GLY A 104 -19.85 3.42 -10.20
N GLN A 105 -20.59 4.19 -9.40
CA GLN A 105 -20.46 5.66 -9.37
C GLN A 105 -19.18 6.12 -8.67
N ILE A 106 -18.73 5.41 -7.64
CA ILE A 106 -17.55 5.78 -6.84
C ILE A 106 -16.45 4.74 -7.05
N SER A 107 -15.44 5.09 -7.84
CA SER A 107 -14.20 4.32 -7.95
C SER A 107 -13.27 4.61 -6.78
N VAL A 108 -12.65 3.58 -6.22
CA VAL A 108 -11.73 3.70 -5.08
C VAL A 108 -10.33 3.23 -5.50
N PRO A 109 -9.52 4.08 -6.16
CA PRO A 109 -8.19 3.69 -6.62
C PRO A 109 -7.15 3.82 -5.49
N ILE A 110 -7.00 2.77 -4.68
CA ILE A 110 -6.04 2.74 -3.56
C ILE A 110 -5.08 1.56 -3.73
N VAL A 111 -3.82 1.80 -3.35
CA VAL A 111 -2.82 0.74 -3.20
C VAL A 111 -2.43 0.61 -1.75
N PHE A 112 -2.66 -0.56 -1.18
CA PHE A 112 -2.18 -0.90 0.17
C PHE A 112 -0.90 -1.72 0.04
N ARG A 113 0.17 -1.29 0.73
CA ARG A 113 1.45 -1.99 0.72
C ARG A 113 2.03 -2.15 2.12
N GLY A 114 2.84 -3.18 2.28
CA GLY A 114 3.60 -3.41 3.50
C GLY A 114 4.46 -4.66 3.36
N PRO A 115 5.58 -4.74 4.09
CA PRO A 115 6.42 -5.92 4.11
C PRO A 115 5.66 -7.08 4.76
N ASN A 116 5.82 -8.25 4.15
CA ASN A 116 5.19 -9.49 4.57
C ASN A 116 6.21 -10.62 4.59
N GLY A 117 6.09 -11.54 5.53
CA GLY A 117 7.03 -12.64 5.71
C GLY A 117 7.80 -12.57 7.03
N ALA A 118 8.50 -13.66 7.35
CA ALA A 118 9.34 -13.73 8.54
C ALA A 118 10.58 -12.85 8.36
N ALA A 119 10.81 -11.93 9.31
CA ALA A 119 12.08 -11.23 9.43
C ALA A 119 12.89 -11.74 10.63
N ALA A 120 14.21 -11.64 10.58
CA ALA A 120 15.08 -12.14 11.64
C ALA A 120 14.93 -11.28 12.90
N GLY A 121 14.51 -11.89 14.01
CA GLY A 121 14.49 -11.25 15.33
C GLY A 121 13.34 -10.29 15.60
N VAL A 122 12.32 -10.20 14.74
CA VAL A 122 11.23 -9.20 14.86
C VAL A 122 10.00 -9.70 15.65
N GLY A 123 10.07 -10.91 16.22
CA GLY A 123 9.05 -11.46 17.10
C GLY A 123 7.72 -11.82 16.40
N ALA A 124 6.70 -12.09 17.21
CA ALA A 124 5.43 -12.69 16.74
C ALA A 124 4.55 -11.72 15.92
N GLN A 125 4.69 -10.40 16.11
CA GLN A 125 3.84 -9.39 15.46
C GLN A 125 4.37 -8.93 14.09
N HIS A 126 5.60 -9.27 13.73
CA HIS A 126 6.25 -8.82 12.48
C HIS A 126 6.63 -9.99 11.54
N SER A 127 6.28 -11.23 11.90
CA SER A 127 6.68 -12.44 11.15
C SER A 127 5.49 -13.25 10.59
N GLN A 128 4.27 -12.74 10.78
CA GLN A 128 3.07 -13.44 10.33
C GLN A 128 2.94 -13.35 8.81
N VAL A 129 2.40 -14.41 8.21
CA VAL A 129 2.13 -14.47 6.77
C VAL A 129 0.62 -14.48 6.59
N TRP A 130 0.03 -13.28 6.39
CA TRP A 130 -1.42 -13.13 6.24
C TRP A 130 -1.95 -13.38 4.81
N GLN A 131 -1.11 -13.94 3.94
CA GLN A 131 -1.41 -14.16 2.51
C GLN A 131 -2.72 -14.94 2.30
N HIS A 132 -2.97 -15.98 3.11
CA HIS A 132 -4.19 -16.77 2.99
C HIS A 132 -5.43 -16.02 3.49
N ARG A 133 -5.33 -15.20 4.54
CA ARG A 133 -6.52 -14.56 5.14
C ARG A 133 -6.98 -13.37 4.31
N PHE A 134 -6.06 -12.59 3.74
CA PHE A 134 -6.45 -11.59 2.73
C PHE A 134 -6.97 -12.24 1.45
N SER A 135 -6.36 -13.33 0.97
CA SER A 135 -6.86 -14.01 -0.25
C SER A 135 -8.26 -14.59 -0.07
N VAL A 136 -8.57 -15.24 1.07
CA VAL A 136 -9.93 -15.76 1.33
C VAL A 136 -10.97 -14.65 1.52
N PHE A 137 -10.64 -13.54 2.16
CA PHE A 137 -11.56 -12.40 2.31
C PHE A 137 -11.75 -11.64 0.98
N VAL A 138 -10.69 -11.52 0.17
CA VAL A 138 -10.72 -10.87 -1.15
C VAL A 138 -11.48 -11.69 -2.19
N ILE A 139 -11.36 -13.03 -2.18
CA ILE A 139 -12.12 -13.92 -3.08
C ILE A 139 -13.64 -13.81 -2.85
N HIS A 140 -14.08 -13.49 -1.64
CA HIS A 140 -15.49 -13.24 -1.33
C HIS A 140 -15.96 -11.80 -1.59
N ILE A 141 -15.04 -10.88 -1.88
CA ILE A 141 -15.35 -9.47 -2.16
C ILE A 141 -14.90 -9.17 -3.59
N TYR A 142 -15.74 -9.53 -4.55
CA TYR A 142 -15.57 -9.13 -5.94
C TYR A 142 -15.75 -7.60 -6.08
N PRO A 143 -14.88 -6.86 -6.82
CA PRO A 143 -13.65 -7.26 -7.49
C PRO A 143 -12.43 -6.61 -6.82
N VAL A 144 -11.88 -7.23 -5.77
CA VAL A 144 -10.58 -6.82 -5.23
C VAL A 144 -9.48 -7.63 -5.90
N HIS A 145 -8.52 -6.96 -6.54
CA HIS A 145 -7.31 -7.62 -7.06
C HIS A 145 -6.24 -7.68 -5.96
N LEU A 146 -6.09 -8.85 -5.33
CA LEU A 146 -4.93 -9.15 -4.48
C LEU A 146 -3.78 -9.61 -5.37
N LEU A 147 -2.63 -8.93 -5.29
CA LEU A 147 -1.51 -9.23 -6.17
C LEU A 147 -0.19 -9.43 -5.41
N PHE A 148 0.51 -10.49 -5.78
CA PHE A 148 1.78 -10.91 -5.21
C PHE A 148 2.90 -10.69 -6.24
N LEU A 149 3.97 -10.00 -5.86
CA LEU A 149 5.00 -9.56 -6.82
C LEU A 149 6.32 -10.33 -6.68
N LEU A 150 6.70 -11.03 -7.75
CA LEU A 150 8.09 -11.27 -8.14
C LEU A 150 8.58 -10.04 -8.94
N ILE A 151 9.87 -9.75 -8.82
CA ILE A 151 10.56 -8.51 -9.24
C ILE A 151 10.16 -7.97 -10.63
N SER A 152 9.79 -8.81 -11.60
CA SER A 152 9.45 -8.38 -12.96
C SER A 152 8.05 -7.78 -13.13
N LEU A 153 7.11 -7.99 -12.19
CA LEU A 153 5.72 -7.49 -12.31
C LEU A 153 5.49 -6.13 -11.61
N CYS A 154 6.44 -5.62 -10.82
CA CYS A 154 6.27 -4.34 -10.10
C CYS A 154 5.98 -3.16 -11.05
N TYR A 155 6.57 -3.16 -12.24
CA TYR A 155 6.50 -2.06 -13.21
C TYR A 155 5.17 -1.93 -13.95
N SER A 156 4.49 -3.04 -14.26
CA SER A 156 3.32 -3.01 -15.18
C SER A 156 1.99 -2.75 -14.47
N LEU A 157 1.92 -3.01 -13.16
CA LEU A 157 0.67 -3.08 -12.43
C LEU A 157 0.28 -1.81 -11.70
N LEU A 158 1.26 -1.01 -11.30
CA LEU A 158 1.00 0.36 -10.85
C LEU A 158 0.28 1.18 -11.92
N ARG A 159 0.52 0.92 -13.21
CA ARG A 159 -0.19 1.58 -14.33
C ARG A 159 -1.65 1.17 -14.52
N SER A 160 -2.07 -0.01 -14.04
CA SER A 160 -3.38 -0.60 -14.37
C SER A 160 -4.47 -0.30 -13.33
N CYS A 161 -4.23 0.66 -12.42
CA CYS A 161 -4.99 0.92 -11.20
C CYS A 161 -6.52 0.91 -11.34
N SER A 162 -7.12 -0.23 -10.98
CA SER A 162 -8.43 -0.34 -10.35
C SER A 162 -8.25 -1.26 -9.13
N PHE A 163 -7.95 -0.65 -7.97
CA PHE A 163 -7.79 -1.27 -6.64
C PHE A 163 -6.80 -2.46 -6.55
N ILE A 164 -5.60 -2.26 -5.98
CA ILE A 164 -4.58 -3.31 -5.82
C ILE A 164 -4.06 -3.35 -4.37
N LEU A 165 -4.27 -4.47 -3.67
CA LEU A 165 -3.55 -4.77 -2.42
C LEU A 165 -2.23 -5.46 -2.79
N VAL A 166 -1.10 -4.77 -2.60
CA VAL A 166 0.25 -5.27 -2.93
C VAL A 166 0.96 -5.72 -1.64
N ALA A 167 0.95 -7.02 -1.38
CA ALA A 167 1.79 -7.61 -0.34
C ALA A 167 3.14 -8.02 -0.95
N CYS A 168 4.19 -7.22 -0.75
CA CYS A 168 5.52 -7.58 -1.24
C CYS A 168 6.17 -8.55 -0.26
N TYR A 169 6.44 -9.79 -0.71
CA TYR A 169 7.22 -10.75 0.05
C TYR A 169 8.70 -10.39 -0.09
N MET A 170 9.31 -9.90 0.98
CA MET A 170 10.75 -9.68 1.05
C MET A 170 11.37 -10.83 1.85
N PRO A 171 11.86 -11.91 1.20
CA PRO A 171 12.76 -12.83 1.88
C PRO A 171 14.06 -12.07 2.17
N LEU A 172 14.52 -12.11 3.42
CA LEU A 172 15.62 -11.33 3.98
C LEU A 172 17.00 -11.51 3.30
N PHE A 173 17.12 -12.32 2.25
CA PHE A 173 18.38 -12.67 1.59
C PHE A 173 18.85 -11.65 0.54
N LEU A 174 18.21 -10.48 0.41
CA LEU A 174 18.56 -9.44 -0.57
C LEU A 174 18.66 -8.04 0.07
N PHE A 175 19.29 -7.96 1.24
CA PHE A 175 19.87 -6.72 1.77
C PHE A 175 21.29 -6.54 1.23
#